data_AF-A0A2T2U298-F1
#
_entry.id   AF-A0A2T2U298-F1
#
_cell.length_a   1.000
_cell.length_b   1.000
_cell.length_c   1.000
_cell.angle_alpha   90.00
_cell.angle_beta   90.00
_cell.angle_gamma   90.00
#
_symmetry.space_group_name_H-M   'P 1'
#
loop_
_entity.id
_entity.type
_entity.pdbx_description
1 polymer ?
#
loop_
_entity_poly.entity_id
_entity_poly.type
_entity_poly.pdbx_seq_one_letter_code
_entity_poly.pdbx_strand_id
1 'polypeptide(L)'
;LLDFELETGFFVGDGNELGTPISIDEADDHIFGMVLVNDWSARDIQGWEYDPLGPFLGKSFATTISPWVVPMAALEPFRTEGPTQDPEPLDYLRAEGDAAYDVTLEVDLQAPSMSSPHTVCRSNTKHLYWTMRQQLAHHTINGCNARPGDLMASGTISGPTEAGYGSMLELSWRGEKPVPLPGDETRSFLKDGDRVILRGYAEGDGYRIGFGTAEGKILPAACT
;
A
#
# COMPACT_ATOMS: atom_id res chain seq x y z
N LEU A 1 -9.88 -14.53 -9.82
CA LEU A 1 -10.21 -13.86 -8.53
C LEU A 1 -9.42 -12.55 -8.48
N LEU A 2 -9.92 -11.51 -9.15
CA LEU A 2 -9.17 -10.25 -9.35
C LEU A 2 -9.40 -9.29 -8.19
N ASP A 3 -8.33 -8.67 -7.71
CA ASP A 3 -8.30 -7.94 -6.45
C ASP A 3 -7.43 -6.67 -6.54
N PHE A 4 -7.68 -5.73 -5.65
CA PHE A 4 -6.80 -4.59 -5.37
C PHE A 4 -6.01 -4.86 -4.07
N GLU A 5 -4.89 -4.17 -3.91
CA GLU A 5 -4.20 -4.06 -2.63
C GLU A 5 -3.95 -2.59 -2.32
N LEU A 6 -4.51 -2.11 -1.21
CA LEU A 6 -4.29 -0.75 -0.72
C LEU A 6 -2.89 -0.68 -0.13
N GLU A 7 -2.00 0.04 -0.80
CA GLU A 7 -0.63 0.25 -0.33
C GLU A 7 -0.22 1.72 -0.42
N THR A 8 0.86 2.05 0.27
CA THR A 8 1.69 3.20 -0.08
C THR A 8 3.07 2.71 -0.50
N GLY A 9 3.81 3.54 -1.22
CA GLY A 9 5.18 3.24 -1.56
C GLY A 9 6.04 4.49 -1.47
N PHE A 10 7.28 4.32 -1.04
CA PHE A 10 8.24 5.40 -0.98
C PHE A 10 9.32 5.26 -2.04
N PHE A 11 9.76 6.40 -2.56
CA PHE A 11 10.90 6.46 -3.46
C PHE A 11 12.18 6.65 -2.66
N VAL A 12 13.19 5.83 -2.98
CA VAL A 12 14.56 6.05 -2.52
C VAL A 12 15.09 7.32 -3.18
N GLY A 13 15.58 8.25 -2.36
CA GLY A 13 16.30 9.44 -2.76
C GLY A 13 17.75 9.09 -3.07
N ASP A 14 18.67 9.40 -2.16
CA ASP A 14 20.03 8.90 -2.28
C ASP A 14 20.07 7.39 -2.00
N GLY A 15 20.85 6.65 -2.80
CA GLY A 15 21.02 5.21 -2.64
C GLY A 15 22.16 4.86 -1.68
N ASN A 16 22.62 3.62 -1.75
CA ASN A 16 23.84 3.14 -1.07
C ASN A 16 24.76 2.39 -2.03
N GLU A 17 26.04 2.33 -1.69
CA GLU A 17 27.01 1.51 -2.44
C GLU A 17 26.75 0.01 -2.19
N LEU A 18 26.98 -0.81 -3.21
CA LEU A 18 26.88 -2.27 -3.08
C LEU A 18 27.83 -2.78 -2.00
N GLY A 19 27.29 -3.53 -1.03
CA GLY A 19 28.03 -4.03 0.12
C GLY A 19 27.99 -3.11 1.34
N THR A 20 27.40 -1.92 1.25
CA THR A 20 27.34 -0.92 2.33
C THR A 20 25.89 -0.71 2.76
N PRO A 21 25.43 -1.29 3.89
CA PRO A 21 24.06 -1.12 4.37
C PRO A 21 23.71 0.33 4.73
N ILE A 22 22.42 0.67 4.63
CA ILE A 22 21.86 1.89 5.23
C ILE A 22 21.43 1.54 6.65
N SER A 23 21.96 2.25 7.64
CA SER A 23 21.55 2.05 9.03
C SER A 23 20.12 2.56 9.27
N ILE A 24 19.46 2.06 10.31
CA ILE A 24 18.11 2.50 10.65
C ILE A 24 18.04 4.00 11.01
N ASP A 25 19.11 4.56 11.57
CA ASP A 25 19.21 5.97 11.96
C ASP A 25 19.35 6.90 10.74
N GLU A 26 19.95 6.40 9.66
CA GLU A 26 20.15 7.15 8.41
C GLU A 26 18.98 6.97 7.43
N ALA A 27 18.12 5.96 7.63
CA ALA A 27 17.13 5.55 6.65
C ALA A 27 16.18 6.67 6.19
N ASP A 28 15.80 7.61 7.06
CA ASP A 28 14.94 8.74 6.69
C ASP A 28 15.60 9.67 5.64
N ASP A 29 16.92 9.85 5.69
CA ASP A 29 17.66 10.71 4.75
C ASP A 29 17.67 10.12 3.32
N HIS A 30 17.44 8.81 3.21
CA HIS A 30 17.37 8.07 1.96
C HIS A 30 15.94 7.96 1.39
N ILE A 31 14.92 8.47 2.09
CA ILE A 31 13.52 8.38 1.66
C ILE A 31 13.04 9.75 1.15
N PHE A 32 12.85 9.86 -0.17
CA PHE A 32 12.48 11.12 -0.80
C PHE A 32 11.02 11.51 -0.52
N GLY A 33 10.09 10.58 -0.72
CA GLY A 33 8.66 10.87 -0.61
C GLY A 33 7.81 9.65 -0.94
N MET A 34 6.50 9.80 -0.69
CA MET A 34 5.53 8.71 -0.73
C MET A 34 4.46 8.92 -1.81
N VAL A 35 3.98 7.81 -2.36
CA VAL A 35 2.86 7.70 -3.30
C VAL A 35 1.85 6.67 -2.81
N LEU A 36 0.62 6.73 -3.34
CA LEU A 36 -0.32 5.61 -3.25
C LEU A 36 0.10 4.51 -4.22
N VAL A 37 -0.10 3.26 -3.84
CA VAL A 37 0.20 2.09 -4.66
C VAL A 37 -1.01 1.15 -4.64
N ASN A 38 -1.44 0.68 -5.82
CA ASN A 38 -2.36 -0.44 -5.96
C ASN A 38 -1.61 -1.60 -6.62
N ASP A 39 -1.30 -2.63 -5.82
CA ASP A 39 -0.68 -3.86 -6.30
C ASP A 39 -1.75 -4.87 -6.75
N TRP A 40 -2.19 -4.72 -8.01
CA TRP A 40 -3.27 -5.53 -8.55
C TRP A 40 -2.94 -7.02 -8.47
N SER A 41 -3.93 -7.81 -8.06
CA SER A 41 -3.68 -9.20 -7.69
C SER A 41 -4.69 -10.16 -8.31
N ALA A 42 -4.19 -11.20 -8.99
CA ALA A 42 -4.99 -12.34 -9.46
C ALA A 42 -4.81 -13.52 -8.49
N ARG A 43 -5.68 -13.60 -7.48
CA ARG A 43 -5.52 -14.48 -6.30
C ARG A 43 -5.52 -15.96 -6.61
N ASP A 44 -6.26 -16.36 -7.65
CA ASP A 44 -6.30 -17.73 -8.16
C ASP A 44 -4.99 -18.13 -8.83
N ILE A 45 -4.42 -17.26 -9.66
CA ILE A 45 -3.10 -17.47 -10.26
C ILE A 45 -2.03 -17.53 -9.17
N GLN A 46 -2.03 -16.54 -8.28
CA GLN A 46 -1.10 -16.45 -7.14
C GLN A 46 -1.18 -17.69 -6.25
N GLY A 47 -2.39 -18.16 -5.92
CA GLY A 47 -2.60 -19.32 -5.05
C GLY A 47 -2.05 -20.63 -5.63
N TRP A 48 -1.94 -20.74 -6.96
CA TRP A 48 -1.32 -21.89 -7.62
C TRP A 48 0.21 -21.77 -7.72
N GLU A 49 0.74 -20.58 -8.02
CA GLU A 49 2.16 -20.43 -8.40
C GLU A 49 3.11 -20.13 -7.24
N TYR A 50 2.62 -19.59 -6.10
CA TYR A 50 3.51 -18.91 -5.15
C TYR A 50 4.45 -19.85 -4.39
N ASP A 51 4.11 -21.13 -4.26
CA ASP A 51 4.96 -22.10 -3.56
C ASP A 51 6.01 -22.68 -4.53
N PRO A 52 7.33 -22.61 -4.23
CA PRO A 52 7.98 -22.05 -3.03
C PRO A 52 8.62 -20.65 -3.25
N LEU A 53 8.50 -20.07 -4.45
CA LEU A 53 9.33 -18.93 -4.88
C LEU A 53 8.69 -17.56 -4.67
N GLY A 54 7.46 -17.51 -4.17
CA GLY A 54 6.69 -16.30 -3.95
C GLY A 54 5.82 -15.88 -5.14
N PRO A 55 5.03 -14.81 -4.98
CA PRO A 55 4.12 -14.31 -6.01
C PRO A 55 4.86 -13.87 -7.28
N PHE A 56 4.26 -14.13 -8.45
CA PHE A 56 4.86 -13.76 -9.74
C PHE A 56 3.83 -13.25 -10.76
N LEU A 57 3.19 -14.12 -11.55
CA LEU A 57 2.19 -13.72 -12.57
C LEU A 57 0.89 -13.24 -11.95
N GLY A 58 0.60 -13.67 -10.72
CA GLY A 58 -0.51 -13.17 -9.91
C GLY A 58 -0.37 -11.68 -9.55
N LYS A 59 0.77 -11.04 -9.80
CA LYS A 59 1.09 -9.64 -9.46
C LYS A 59 1.60 -8.83 -10.64
N SER A 60 2.56 -9.37 -11.39
CA SER A 60 3.33 -8.65 -12.42
C SER A 60 2.54 -8.18 -13.65
N PHE A 61 1.22 -8.43 -13.71
CA PHE A 61 0.37 -7.96 -14.81
C PHE A 61 0.07 -6.46 -14.73
N ALA A 62 0.01 -5.87 -13.52
CA ALA A 62 -0.14 -4.43 -13.33
C ALA A 62 0.14 -4.02 -11.88
N THR A 63 0.84 -2.89 -11.71
CA THR A 63 0.88 -2.13 -10.46
C THR A 63 0.63 -0.66 -10.82
N THR A 64 -0.24 0.03 -10.07
CA THR A 64 -0.57 1.44 -10.32
C THR A 64 -0.08 2.31 -9.18
N ILE A 65 0.53 3.46 -9.48
CA ILE A 65 0.93 4.45 -8.48
C ILE A 65 0.27 5.80 -8.72
N SER A 66 0.07 6.59 -7.67
CA SER A 66 -0.37 7.98 -7.83
C SER A 66 0.75 8.83 -8.44
N PRO A 67 0.44 9.83 -9.28
CA PRO A 67 1.46 10.58 -10.01
C PRO A 67 2.22 11.61 -9.16
N TRP A 68 1.67 12.00 -8.00
CA TRP A 68 2.26 13.02 -7.14
C TRP A 68 3.03 12.37 -6.00
N VAL A 69 4.35 12.50 -6.04
CA VAL A 69 5.22 12.10 -4.93
C VAL A 69 5.15 13.19 -3.85
N VAL A 70 4.54 12.86 -2.71
CA VAL A 70 4.47 13.77 -1.57
C VAL A 70 5.80 13.67 -0.80
N PRO A 71 6.60 14.75 -0.73
CA PRO A 71 7.91 14.69 -0.09
C PRO A 71 7.77 14.43 1.41
N MET A 72 8.70 13.67 2.01
CA MET A 72 8.63 13.33 3.44
C MET A 72 8.61 14.57 4.34
N ALA A 73 9.32 15.64 3.95
CA ALA A 73 9.30 16.91 4.66
C ALA A 73 7.89 17.54 4.80
N ALA A 74 6.97 17.27 3.85
CA ALA A 74 5.59 17.70 3.95
C ALA A 74 4.78 16.83 4.92
N LEU A 75 5.17 15.56 5.09
CA LEU A 75 4.50 14.60 5.97
C LEU A 75 5.01 14.63 7.41
N GLU A 76 6.15 15.27 7.67
CA GLU A 76 6.77 15.37 9.00
C GLU A 76 5.81 15.84 10.11
N PRO A 77 4.92 16.84 9.90
CA PRO A 77 3.95 17.25 10.93
C PRO A 77 2.93 16.16 11.32
N PHE A 78 2.84 15.07 10.55
CA PHE A 78 1.92 13.96 10.74
C PHE A 78 2.63 12.68 11.18
N ARG A 79 3.91 12.76 11.52
CA ARG A 79 4.65 11.68 12.18
C ARG A 79 3.98 11.36 13.52
N THR A 80 3.86 10.07 13.83
CA THR A 80 3.15 9.59 15.01
C THR A 80 3.66 8.23 15.48
N GLU A 81 3.28 7.82 16.68
CA GLU A 81 3.53 6.49 17.22
C GLU A 81 2.86 5.42 16.35
N GLY A 82 3.64 4.38 15.99
CA GLY A 82 3.14 3.19 15.32
C GLY A 82 2.69 2.10 16.30
N PRO A 83 2.33 0.91 15.79
CA PRO A 83 2.03 -0.24 16.63
C PRO A 83 3.24 -0.64 17.50
N THR A 84 2.99 -1.03 18.75
CA THR A 84 4.04 -1.61 19.60
C THR A 84 4.52 -2.94 19.03
N GLN A 85 5.84 -3.11 18.92
CA GLN A 85 6.43 -4.35 18.40
C GLN A 85 6.70 -5.37 19.50
N ASP A 86 6.11 -6.55 19.37
CA ASP A 86 6.33 -7.72 20.23
C ASP A 86 6.41 -9.00 19.36
N PRO A 87 7.55 -9.72 19.32
CA PRO A 87 8.78 -9.49 20.09
C PRO A 87 9.51 -8.21 19.68
N GLU A 88 10.33 -7.70 20.58
CA GLU A 88 11.25 -6.59 20.28
C GLU A 88 12.16 -6.99 19.10
N PRO A 89 12.31 -6.14 18.08
CA PRO A 89 13.19 -6.41 16.96
C PRO A 89 14.66 -6.56 17.38
N LEU A 90 15.46 -7.18 16.52
CA LEU A 90 16.93 -7.17 16.63
C LEU A 90 17.46 -5.73 16.55
N ASP A 91 18.63 -5.50 17.15
CA ASP A 91 19.21 -4.15 17.33
C ASP A 91 19.22 -3.31 16.04
N TYR A 92 19.56 -3.88 14.89
CA TYR A 92 19.61 -3.14 13.61
C TYR A 92 18.23 -2.66 13.08
N LEU A 93 17.13 -3.13 13.68
CA LEU A 93 15.75 -2.73 13.35
C LEU A 93 15.09 -1.92 14.47
N ARG A 94 15.80 -1.60 15.55
CA ARG A 94 15.25 -0.74 16.61
C ARG A 94 15.39 0.71 16.19
N ALA A 95 14.27 1.41 16.06
CA ALA A 95 14.24 2.84 15.82
C ALA A 95 13.87 3.57 17.12
N GLU A 96 14.52 4.71 17.37
CA GLU A 96 14.09 5.64 18.40
C GLU A 96 13.01 6.60 17.85
N GLY A 97 12.04 6.93 18.71
CA GLY A 97 10.99 7.90 18.43
C GLY A 97 9.91 7.43 17.45
N ASP A 98 9.04 8.37 17.10
CA ASP A 98 7.90 8.15 16.22
C ASP A 98 8.36 7.90 14.78
N ALA A 99 7.89 6.81 14.18
CA ALA A 99 8.32 6.39 12.84
C ALA A 99 7.14 5.98 11.93
N ALA A 100 5.90 6.11 12.41
CA ALA A 100 4.71 5.97 11.58
C ALA A 100 4.22 7.37 11.13
N TYR A 101 3.33 7.38 10.15
CA TYR A 101 2.69 8.61 9.65
C TYR A 101 1.18 8.47 9.71
N ASP A 102 0.46 9.51 10.14
CA ASP A 102 -1.00 9.57 10.12
C ASP A 102 -1.48 10.07 8.75
N VAL A 103 -1.60 9.13 7.82
CA VAL A 103 -2.17 9.37 6.48
C VAL A 103 -3.43 8.53 6.35
N THR A 104 -4.57 9.21 6.24
CA THR A 104 -5.86 8.57 5.96
C THR A 104 -5.84 8.02 4.55
N LEU A 105 -6.30 6.77 4.40
CA LEU A 105 -6.38 6.08 3.12
C LEU A 105 -7.82 5.63 2.86
N GLU A 106 -8.29 5.78 1.62
CA GLU A 106 -9.60 5.31 1.19
C GLU A 106 -9.48 4.56 -0.13
N VAL A 107 -10.29 3.52 -0.30
CA VAL A 107 -10.50 2.85 -1.60
C VAL A 107 -11.96 3.00 -1.99
N ASP A 108 -12.20 3.58 -3.16
CA ASP A 108 -13.52 3.56 -3.79
C ASP A 108 -13.59 2.53 -4.90
N LEU A 109 -14.76 1.90 -4.98
CA LEU A 109 -15.16 1.03 -6.07
C LEU A 109 -16.33 1.66 -6.82
N GLN A 110 -16.25 1.67 -8.15
CA GLN A 110 -17.34 2.11 -9.01
C GLN A 110 -17.64 1.04 -10.06
N ALA A 111 -18.78 0.36 -9.91
CA ALA A 111 -19.33 -0.52 -10.93
C ALA A 111 -19.82 0.28 -12.15
N PRO A 112 -19.90 -0.32 -13.36
CA PRO A 112 -20.41 0.35 -14.55
C PRO A 112 -21.82 0.94 -14.43
N SER A 113 -22.66 0.35 -13.58
CA SER A 113 -24.03 0.77 -13.29
C SER A 113 -24.13 1.98 -12.35
N MET A 114 -23.05 2.31 -11.62
CA MET A 114 -23.05 3.33 -10.59
C MET A 114 -22.72 4.71 -11.15
N SER A 115 -23.51 5.72 -10.77
CA SER A 115 -23.28 7.12 -11.15
C SER A 115 -22.11 7.78 -10.40
N SER A 116 -21.74 7.25 -9.22
CA SER A 116 -20.67 7.76 -8.38
C SER A 116 -19.93 6.61 -7.68
N PRO A 117 -18.63 6.75 -7.37
CA PRO A 117 -17.89 5.76 -6.60
C PRO A 117 -18.47 5.53 -5.19
N HIS A 118 -18.20 4.35 -4.63
CA HIS A 118 -18.56 3.98 -3.26
C HIS A 118 -17.31 3.54 -2.49
N THR A 119 -17.09 4.13 -1.31
CA THR A 119 -15.94 3.78 -0.46
C THR A 119 -16.13 2.41 0.18
N VAL A 120 -15.26 1.46 -0.16
CA VAL A 120 -15.27 0.09 0.36
C VAL A 120 -14.23 -0.14 1.45
N CYS A 121 -13.20 0.72 1.54
CA CYS A 121 -12.17 0.66 2.56
C CYS A 121 -11.82 2.06 3.08
N ARG A 122 -11.66 2.20 4.40
CA ARG A 122 -11.03 3.34 5.08
C ARG A 122 -9.99 2.83 6.07
N SER A 123 -8.74 3.12 5.80
CA SER A 123 -7.60 2.67 6.60
C SER A 123 -6.64 3.83 6.88
N ASN A 124 -5.46 3.53 7.41
CA ASN A 124 -4.44 4.52 7.71
C ASN A 124 -3.04 3.91 7.69
N THR A 125 -2.05 4.65 7.19
CA THR A 125 -0.65 4.21 7.18
C THR A 125 -0.09 3.94 8.57
N LYS A 126 -0.63 4.58 9.63
CA LYS A 126 -0.17 4.38 11.01
C LYS A 126 -0.41 2.98 11.57
N HIS A 127 -1.13 2.13 10.84
CA HIS A 127 -1.34 0.73 11.21
C HIS A 127 -0.22 -0.20 10.72
N LEU A 128 0.72 0.28 9.89
CA LEU A 128 1.87 -0.50 9.47
C LEU A 128 2.74 -0.89 10.66
N TYR A 129 2.92 -2.19 10.85
CA TYR A 129 3.73 -2.74 11.95
C TYR A 129 5.23 -2.55 11.73
N TRP A 130 5.67 -2.53 10.48
CA TRP A 130 7.05 -2.25 10.09
C TRP A 130 7.10 -0.89 9.39
N THR A 131 7.96 -0.02 9.88
CA THR A 131 8.11 1.36 9.38
C THR A 131 8.95 1.38 8.10
N MET A 132 8.86 2.47 7.31
CA MET A 132 9.69 2.64 6.11
C MET A 132 11.19 2.61 6.43
N ARG A 133 11.59 3.15 7.59
CA ARG A 133 12.97 3.06 8.11
C ARG A 133 13.43 1.61 8.24
N GLN A 134 12.62 0.78 8.90
CA GLN A 134 12.90 -0.64 9.09
C GLN A 134 12.90 -1.40 7.76
N GLN A 135 11.97 -1.09 6.86
CA GLN A 135 11.92 -1.70 5.53
C GLN A 135 13.21 -1.44 4.75
N LEU A 136 13.69 -0.19 4.69
CA LEU A 136 14.91 0.16 3.98
C LEU A 136 16.18 -0.39 4.65
N ALA A 137 16.27 -0.31 5.97
CA ALA A 137 17.37 -0.89 6.74
C ALA A 137 17.44 -2.41 6.53
N HIS A 138 16.30 -3.10 6.58
CA HIS A 138 16.24 -4.53 6.31
C HIS A 138 16.58 -4.88 4.86
N HIS A 139 16.13 -4.08 3.90
CA HIS A 139 16.41 -4.32 2.48
C HIS A 139 17.92 -4.28 2.19
N THR A 140 18.65 -3.37 2.84
CA THR A 140 20.06 -3.11 2.55
C THR A 140 21.03 -3.82 3.50
N ILE A 141 20.56 -4.49 4.56
CA ILE A 141 21.42 -5.12 5.58
C ILE A 141 22.38 -6.18 5.01
N ASN A 142 22.02 -6.82 3.90
CA ASN A 142 22.85 -7.81 3.21
C ASN A 142 23.83 -7.19 2.20
N GLY A 143 23.89 -5.85 2.11
CA GLY A 143 24.67 -5.13 1.14
C GLY A 143 23.95 -4.87 -0.19
N CYS A 144 22.65 -5.16 -0.32
CA CYS A 144 21.86 -4.76 -1.48
C CYS A 144 21.95 -3.25 -1.69
N ASN A 145 22.24 -2.81 -2.92
CA ASN A 145 22.29 -1.40 -3.26
C ASN A 145 20.90 -0.89 -3.72
N ALA A 146 20.32 -0.02 -2.91
CA ALA A 146 19.21 0.84 -3.33
C ALA A 146 19.75 1.97 -4.21
N ARG A 147 18.91 2.44 -5.15
CA ARG A 147 19.26 3.51 -6.10
C ARG A 147 18.17 4.57 -6.13
N PRO A 148 18.51 5.81 -6.51
CA PRO A 148 17.52 6.85 -6.71
C PRO A 148 16.40 6.40 -7.65
N GLY A 149 15.16 6.54 -7.19
CA GLY A 149 13.96 6.15 -7.92
C GLY A 149 13.53 4.68 -7.75
N ASP A 150 14.25 3.86 -6.99
CA ASP A 150 13.72 2.57 -6.54
C ASP A 150 12.46 2.82 -5.68
N LEU A 151 11.41 2.04 -5.92
CA LEU A 151 10.13 2.12 -5.22
C LEU A 151 10.01 0.94 -4.25
N MET A 152 9.77 1.23 -2.98
CA MET A 152 9.48 0.23 -1.95
C MET A 152 8.04 0.40 -1.47
N ALA A 153 7.20 -0.60 -1.73
CA ALA A 153 5.80 -0.61 -1.35
C ALA A 153 5.61 -1.25 0.04
N SER A 154 4.56 -0.82 0.74
CA SER A 154 4.33 -1.15 2.15
C SER A 154 3.87 -2.60 2.39
N GLY A 155 3.36 -3.26 1.35
CA GLY A 155 2.42 -4.36 1.50
C GLY A 155 1.01 -3.85 1.87
N THR A 156 -0.01 -4.68 1.63
CA THR A 156 -1.42 -4.35 1.88
C THR A 156 -1.63 -3.75 3.28
N ILE A 157 -2.20 -2.54 3.34
CA ILE A 157 -2.47 -1.80 4.57
C ILE A 157 -3.88 -2.12 5.05
N SER A 158 -3.97 -2.96 6.08
CA SER A 158 -5.21 -3.31 6.76
C SER A 158 -5.28 -2.71 8.16
N GLY A 159 -6.36 -1.96 8.42
CA GLY A 159 -6.66 -1.41 9.74
C GLY A 159 -7.28 -2.44 10.69
N PRO A 160 -7.51 -2.06 11.96
CA PRO A 160 -7.99 -2.97 13.00
C PRO A 160 -9.47 -3.37 12.88
N THR A 161 -10.21 -2.80 11.91
CA THR A 161 -11.65 -3.04 11.72
C THR A 161 -11.93 -3.58 10.32
N GLU A 162 -13.01 -4.34 10.14
CA GLU A 162 -13.39 -4.90 8.83
C GLU A 162 -13.50 -3.81 7.73
N ALA A 163 -13.96 -2.60 8.09
CA ALA A 163 -14.05 -1.47 7.15
C ALA A 163 -12.69 -0.91 6.69
N GLY A 164 -11.59 -1.31 7.34
CA GLY A 164 -10.23 -0.88 7.02
C GLY A 164 -9.36 -1.95 6.37
N TYR A 165 -9.94 -3.09 5.98
CA TYR A 165 -9.20 -4.13 5.28
C TYR A 165 -8.80 -3.69 3.86
N GLY A 166 -7.54 -3.90 3.52
CA GLY A 166 -6.88 -3.32 2.34
C GLY A 166 -7.06 -4.09 1.04
N SER A 167 -7.89 -5.14 1.01
CA SER A 167 -8.14 -5.94 -0.19
C SER A 167 -9.57 -6.49 -0.24
N MET A 168 -10.08 -6.82 -1.43
CA MET A 168 -11.35 -7.54 -1.56
C MET A 168 -11.26 -8.95 -0.97
N LEU A 169 -10.08 -9.59 -1.00
CA LEU A 169 -9.85 -10.87 -0.33
C LEU A 169 -10.23 -10.84 1.15
N GLU A 170 -9.82 -9.78 1.85
CA GLU A 170 -10.11 -9.58 3.27
C GLU A 170 -11.53 -9.04 3.48
N LEU A 171 -11.92 -7.98 2.77
CA LEU A 171 -13.24 -7.33 2.88
C LEU A 171 -14.38 -8.32 2.63
N SER A 172 -14.21 -9.21 1.63
CA SER A 172 -15.21 -10.21 1.29
C SER A 172 -15.06 -11.52 2.06
N TRP A 173 -14.05 -11.64 2.93
CA TRP A 173 -13.68 -12.87 3.62
C TRP A 173 -13.58 -14.06 2.67
N ARG A 174 -12.66 -13.99 1.70
CA ARG A 174 -12.49 -14.99 0.63
C ARG A 174 -13.77 -15.26 -0.17
N GLY A 175 -14.63 -14.25 -0.27
CA GLY A 175 -15.91 -14.30 -0.96
C GLY A 175 -17.09 -14.85 -0.15
N GLU A 176 -16.88 -15.29 1.10
CA GLU A 176 -17.96 -15.77 1.98
C GLU A 176 -18.90 -14.65 2.45
N LYS A 177 -18.41 -13.40 2.47
CA LYS A 177 -19.14 -12.19 2.89
C LYS A 177 -19.10 -11.13 1.79
N PRO A 178 -19.90 -11.22 0.70
CA PRO A 178 -19.85 -10.23 -0.38
C PRO A 178 -20.06 -8.79 0.11
N VAL A 179 -19.24 -7.86 -0.38
CA VAL A 179 -19.30 -6.43 -0.04
C VAL A 179 -20.50 -5.79 -0.76
N PRO A 180 -21.44 -5.15 -0.04
CA PRO A 180 -22.57 -4.46 -0.65
C PRO A 180 -22.13 -3.17 -1.35
N LEU A 181 -22.71 -2.89 -2.51
CA LEU A 181 -22.58 -1.64 -3.26
C LEU A 181 -23.96 -0.98 -3.42
N PRO A 182 -24.02 0.34 -3.70
CA PRO A 182 -25.27 1.01 -4.01
C PRO A 182 -26.02 0.34 -5.18
N GLY A 183 -27.35 0.23 -5.08
CA GLY A 183 -28.20 -0.32 -6.15
C GLY A 183 -28.38 -1.84 -6.11
N ASP A 184 -28.38 -2.45 -4.92
CA ASP A 184 -28.55 -3.90 -4.68
C ASP A 184 -27.48 -4.80 -5.33
N GLU A 185 -26.34 -4.22 -5.70
CA GLU A 185 -25.17 -4.96 -6.19
C GLU A 185 -24.24 -5.38 -5.05
N THR A 186 -23.47 -6.45 -5.27
CA THR A 186 -22.40 -6.87 -4.36
C THR A 186 -21.13 -7.22 -5.13
N ARG A 187 -19.99 -7.27 -4.42
CA ARG A 187 -18.71 -7.74 -4.93
C ARG A 187 -18.01 -8.63 -3.92
N SER A 188 -17.56 -9.80 -4.37
CA SER A 188 -16.55 -10.60 -3.65
C SER A 188 -15.15 -10.30 -4.18
N PHE A 189 -15.05 -10.11 -5.50
CA PHE A 189 -13.85 -9.73 -6.23
C PHE A 189 -14.25 -8.78 -7.36
N LEU A 190 -13.27 -8.15 -7.99
CA LEU A 190 -13.48 -7.19 -9.07
C LEU A 190 -14.05 -7.87 -10.32
N LYS A 191 -14.89 -7.14 -11.05
CA LYS A 191 -15.47 -7.52 -12.33
C LYS A 191 -15.00 -6.59 -13.45
N ASP A 192 -15.11 -7.05 -14.69
CA ASP A 192 -14.88 -6.22 -15.87
C ASP A 192 -15.69 -4.92 -15.81
N GLY A 193 -15.02 -3.81 -16.09
CA GLY A 193 -15.60 -2.47 -16.07
C GLY A 193 -15.63 -1.80 -14.71
N ASP A 194 -15.37 -2.51 -13.61
CA ASP A 194 -15.21 -1.89 -12.29
C ASP A 194 -14.01 -0.92 -12.31
N ARG A 195 -14.16 0.24 -11.68
CA ARG A 195 -13.09 1.23 -11.47
C ARG A 195 -12.71 1.26 -9.99
N VAL A 196 -11.42 1.10 -9.69
CA VAL A 196 -10.86 1.22 -8.33
C VAL A 196 -10.09 2.53 -8.24
N ILE A 197 -10.31 3.28 -7.16
CA ILE A 197 -9.71 4.60 -6.93
C ILE A 197 -9.15 4.62 -5.51
N LEU A 198 -7.83 4.61 -5.38
CA LEU A 198 -7.16 4.86 -4.10
C LEU A 198 -7.04 6.37 -3.91
N ARG A 199 -7.33 6.82 -2.69
CA ARG A 199 -7.19 8.21 -2.22
C ARG A 199 -6.44 8.21 -0.92
N GLY A 200 -5.64 9.24 -0.69
CA GLY A 200 -4.96 9.42 0.59
C GLY A 200 -4.70 10.88 0.90
N TYR A 201 -4.73 11.21 2.20
CA TYR A 201 -4.40 12.54 2.69
C TYR A 201 -3.98 12.54 4.15
N ALA A 202 -3.08 13.47 4.50
CA ALA A 202 -2.81 13.84 5.88
C ALA A 202 -3.68 15.07 6.25
N GLU A 203 -4.31 15.05 7.42
CA GLU A 203 -5.26 16.09 7.88
C GLU A 203 -4.58 17.02 8.89
N GLY A 204 -4.45 18.30 8.53
CA GLY A 204 -3.98 19.35 9.43
C GLY A 204 -5.11 20.26 9.90
N ASP A 205 -4.79 21.28 10.69
CA ASP A 205 -5.78 22.27 11.15
C ASP A 205 -6.20 23.20 10.01
N GLY A 206 -7.34 22.88 9.38
CA GLY A 206 -7.91 23.65 8.28
C GLY A 206 -7.26 23.41 6.91
N TYR A 207 -6.41 22.38 6.75
CA TYR A 207 -5.79 22.02 5.48
C TYR A 207 -5.56 20.50 5.34
N ARG A 208 -5.32 20.05 4.11
CA ARG A 208 -4.93 18.66 3.82
C ARG A 208 -3.71 18.60 2.91
N ILE A 209 -2.86 17.62 3.15
CA ILE A 209 -1.82 17.20 2.20
C ILE A 209 -2.31 15.95 1.50
N GLY A 210 -2.83 16.12 0.29
CA GLY A 210 -3.41 15.03 -0.51
C GLY A 210 -2.42 14.41 -1.49
N PHE A 211 -2.62 13.12 -1.78
CA PHE A 211 -1.79 12.35 -2.70
C PHE A 211 -2.36 12.31 -4.14
N GLY A 212 -3.48 12.98 -4.39
CA GLY A 212 -4.26 12.79 -5.61
C GLY A 212 -4.93 11.41 -5.61
N THR A 213 -4.89 10.72 -6.75
CA THR A 213 -5.47 9.37 -6.91
C THR A 213 -4.49 8.42 -7.56
N ALA A 214 -4.58 7.14 -7.18
CA ALA A 214 -4.12 6.02 -7.99
C ALA A 214 -5.37 5.25 -8.46
N GLU A 215 -5.68 5.32 -9.75
CA GLU A 215 -6.92 4.76 -10.29
C GLU A 215 -6.69 3.83 -11.48
N GLY A 216 -7.55 2.82 -11.60
CA GLY A 216 -7.57 1.93 -12.75
C GLY A 216 -8.95 1.34 -12.99
N LYS A 217 -9.25 1.08 -14.26
CA LYS A 217 -10.48 0.41 -14.69
C LYS A 217 -10.15 -0.98 -15.22
N ILE A 218 -10.87 -1.98 -14.74
CA ILE A 218 -10.68 -3.35 -15.18
C ILE A 218 -11.23 -3.48 -16.61
N LEU A 219 -10.38 -3.94 -17.52
CA LEU A 219 -10.78 -4.31 -18.87
C LEU A 219 -11.00 -5.83 -18.94
N PRO A 220 -11.89 -6.30 -19.82
CA PRO A 220 -12.02 -7.72 -20.09
C PRO A 220 -10.68 -8.33 -20.48
N ALA A 221 -10.42 -9.54 -19.98
CA ALA A 221 -9.26 -10.31 -20.41
C ALA A 221 -9.28 -10.52 -21.93
N ALA A 222 -8.11 -10.47 -22.56
CA ALA A 222 -7.98 -10.86 -23.95
C ALA A 222 -8.22 -12.38 -24.04
N CYS A 223 -9.41 -12.80 -24.48
CA CYS A 223 -9.68 -14.21 -24.72
C CYS A 223 -8.70 -14.75 -25.78
N THR A 224 -7.94 -15.79 -25.42
CA THR A 224 -7.31 -16.71 -26.37
C THR A 224 -7.92 -18.08 -26.23
#